data_AF-A0AB74E5M5-F1
#
_entry.id   AF-A0AB74E5M5-F1
#
_cell.length_a   1.000
_cell.length_b   1.000
_cell.length_c   1.000
_cell.angle_alpha   90.00
_cell.angle_beta   90.00
_cell.angle_gamma   90.00
#
_symmetry.space_group_name_H-M   'P 1'
#
loop_
_entity.id
_entity.type
_entity.pdbx_description
1 polymer ?
#
loop_
_entity_poly.entity_id
_entity_poly.type
_entity_poly.pdbx_seq_one_letter_code
_entity_poly.pdbx_strand_id
1 'polypeptide(L)'
;YEAANSPLVSYLNNALKAKELFSRDKDYIVRDGEVLIVDEFTGRVLIGRRYNEGMHQAIEAKEHVEIKAENQTLATITLQNYFRLYDKLAGMTGTAQTEAAELHEIYKLGVVSIPTNMPMIREDQSDLIYKTEEAKYIAVVDDVAERYAKGQPVLIGTTSVERSEYLSRQFTKRRIPHNVLNAKYHEQEATIIAVAGRRGGVTVATNMAGRGTDIVLGGNVDFLTDQRLRERGLDPVETPEEYEAAWHSELPIVKEEASKEAKEVIEAGGL
;
A
#
# COMPACT_ATOMS: atom_id res chain seq x y z
N TYR A 1 14.04 8.98 49.13
CA TYR A 1 13.48 8.05 48.12
C TYR A 1 12.09 7.67 48.57
N GLU A 2 11.09 8.46 48.19
CA GLU A 2 9.67 8.12 48.33
C GLU A 2 9.12 7.81 46.94
N ALA A 3 8.16 6.89 46.81
CA ALA A 3 7.60 6.46 45.53
C ALA A 3 7.05 7.63 44.69
N ALA A 4 6.53 8.68 45.35
CA ALA A 4 6.04 9.91 44.72
C ALA A 4 7.12 10.69 43.94
N ASN A 5 8.39 10.54 44.31
CA ASN A 5 9.52 11.26 43.68
C ASN A 5 10.20 10.44 42.56
N SER A 6 9.66 9.28 42.19
CA SER A 6 10.26 8.42 41.16
C SER A 6 10.53 9.13 39.81
N PRO A 7 9.66 10.02 39.31
CA PRO A 7 9.96 10.79 38.09
C PRO A 7 11.16 11.73 38.25
N LEU A 8 11.29 12.39 39.40
CA LEU A 8 12.41 13.31 39.69
C LEU A 8 13.75 12.58 39.78
N VAL A 9 13.74 11.34 40.30
CA VAL A 9 14.94 10.48 40.31
C VAL A 9 15.37 10.14 38.89
N SER A 10 14.43 9.84 37.99
CA SER A 10 14.73 9.60 36.58
C SER A 10 15.36 10.84 35.92
N TYR A 11 14.78 12.02 36.15
CA TYR A 11 15.32 13.28 35.63
C TYR A 11 16.72 13.59 36.14
N LEU A 12 16.98 13.39 37.44
CA LEU A 12 18.31 13.59 38.02
C LEU A 12 19.34 12.63 37.41
N ASN A 13 18.98 11.35 37.27
CA ASN A 13 19.85 10.35 36.64
C ASN A 13 20.16 10.69 35.18
N ASN A 14 19.16 11.13 34.41
CA ASN A 14 19.35 11.54 33.03
C ASN A 14 20.19 12.82 32.93
N ALA A 15 19.99 13.80 33.82
CA ALA A 15 20.82 15.00 33.87
C ALA A 15 22.29 14.67 34.16
N LEU A 16 22.55 13.77 35.12
CA LEU A 16 23.91 13.29 35.43
C LEU A 16 24.53 12.54 34.25
N LYS A 17 23.79 11.61 33.64
CA LYS A 17 24.25 10.87 32.45
C LYS A 17 24.53 11.82 31.29
N ALA A 18 23.62 12.73 30.98
CA ALA A 18 23.81 13.72 29.91
C ALA A 18 25.04 14.60 30.17
N LYS A 19 25.31 14.95 31.43
CA LYS A 19 26.48 15.76 31.80
C LYS A 19 27.79 14.99 31.69
N GLU A 20 27.87 13.78 32.27
CA GLU A 20 29.13 13.06 32.49
C GLU A 20 29.43 12.01 31.41
N LEU A 21 28.42 11.45 30.74
CA LEU A 21 28.59 10.36 29.76
C LEU A 21 28.42 10.81 28.32
N PHE A 22 27.67 11.88 28.06
CA PHE A 22 27.44 12.41 26.71
C PHE A 22 28.26 13.67 26.49
N SER A 23 29.10 13.65 25.47
CA SER A 23 30.02 14.71 25.08
C SER A 23 29.58 15.36 23.78
N ARG A 24 29.52 16.69 23.79
CA ARG A 24 29.34 17.50 22.59
C ARG A 24 30.51 17.28 21.63
N ASP A 25 30.20 17.30 20.33
CA ASP A 25 31.14 17.07 19.21
C ASP A 25 31.72 15.65 19.14
N LYS A 26 31.17 14.72 19.93
CA LYS A 26 31.48 13.29 19.87
C LYS A 26 30.22 12.45 19.76
N ASP A 27 29.33 12.54 20.75
CA ASP A 27 28.13 11.71 20.83
C ASP A 27 26.92 12.42 20.20
N TYR A 28 26.93 13.76 20.23
CA TYR A 28 25.94 14.63 19.60
C TYR A 28 26.59 15.96 19.18
N ILE A 29 25.94 16.67 18.27
CA ILE A 29 26.26 18.06 17.93
C ILE A 29 25.05 18.95 18.14
N VAL A 30 25.28 20.24 18.36
CA VAL A 30 24.21 21.25 18.42
C VAL A 30 24.31 22.11 17.18
N ARG A 31 23.25 22.11 16.36
CA ARG A 31 23.19 22.90 15.13
C ARG A 31 21.80 23.47 14.94
N ASP A 32 21.71 24.74 14.55
CA ASP A 32 20.45 25.44 14.28
C ASP A 32 19.45 25.40 15.45
N GLY A 33 19.97 25.35 16.69
CA GLY A 33 19.14 25.24 17.89
C GLY A 33 18.53 23.85 18.08
N GLU A 34 19.12 22.79 17.52
CA GLU A 34 18.70 21.40 17.71
C GLU A 34 19.88 20.51 18.10
N VAL A 35 19.61 19.52 18.96
CA VAL A 35 20.55 18.46 19.32
C VAL A 35 20.44 17.34 18.29
N LEU A 36 21.52 17.07 17.57
CA LEU A 36 21.58 16.01 16.56
C LEU A 36 22.54 14.91 17.01
N ILE A 37 22.06 13.67 16.95
CA ILE A 37 22.84 12.49 17.37
C ILE A 37 23.92 12.20 16.33
N VAL A 38 25.13 11.88 16.79
CA VAL A 38 26.23 11.39 15.94
C VAL A 38 26.34 9.88 16.10
N ASP A 39 26.43 9.16 15.00
CA ASP A 39 26.74 7.73 15.00
C ASP A 39 28.23 7.52 15.31
N GLU A 40 28.54 6.87 16.43
CA GLU A 40 29.91 6.59 16.88
C GLU A 40 30.74 5.82 15.85
N PHE A 41 30.12 4.99 15.01
CA PHE A 41 30.86 4.14 14.05
C PHE A 41 31.15 4.86 12.74
N THR A 42 30.23 5.69 12.27
CA THR A 42 30.32 6.32 10.94
C THR A 42 30.61 7.81 10.98
N GLY A 43 30.49 8.45 12.15
CA GLY A 43 30.59 9.90 12.32
C GLY A 43 29.45 10.68 11.64
N ARG A 44 28.41 9.98 11.16
CA ARG A 44 27.28 10.61 10.47
C ARG A 44 26.27 11.17 11.47
N VAL A 45 25.66 12.29 11.09
CA VAL A 45 24.59 12.92 11.85
C VAL A 45 23.26 12.22 11.52
N LEU A 46 22.57 11.75 12.56
CA LEU A 46 21.30 11.04 12.47
C LEU A 46 20.12 12.01 12.64
N ILE A 47 19.73 12.66 11.55
CA ILE A 47 18.63 13.64 11.53
C ILE A 47 17.30 12.93 11.86
N GLY A 48 16.51 13.53 12.76
CA GLY A 48 15.19 13.03 13.17
C GLY A 48 15.22 11.91 14.23
N ARG A 49 16.41 11.44 14.63
CA ARG A 49 16.55 10.46 15.72
C ARG A 49 16.67 11.18 17.06
N ARG A 50 15.91 10.72 18.07
CA ARG A 50 16.00 11.20 19.46
C ARG A 50 16.40 10.05 20.39
N TYR A 51 17.04 10.39 21.51
CA TYR A 51 17.27 9.43 22.59
C TYR A 51 15.98 9.22 23.38
N ASN A 52 15.74 7.98 23.84
CA ASN A 52 14.52 7.61 24.56
C ASN A 52 14.60 7.99 26.05
N GLU A 53 13.49 7.79 26.77
CA GLU A 53 13.38 7.88 28.24
C GLU A 53 13.78 9.27 28.80
N GLY A 54 13.44 10.36 28.11
CA GLY A 54 13.78 11.71 28.54
C GLY A 54 15.27 12.08 28.43
N MET A 55 16.14 11.21 27.88
CA MET A 55 17.57 11.48 27.75
C MET A 55 17.85 12.63 26.77
N HIS A 56 17.11 12.70 25.67
CA HIS A 56 17.30 13.73 24.67
C HIS A 56 16.95 15.12 25.22
N GLN A 57 15.89 15.21 26.01
CA GLN A 57 15.47 16.42 26.73
C GLN A 57 16.52 16.83 27.78
N ALA A 58 17.17 15.88 28.44
CA ALA A 58 18.25 16.17 29.38
C ALA A 58 19.48 16.78 28.68
N ILE A 59 19.79 16.34 27.45
CA ILE A 59 20.86 16.93 26.63
C ILE A 59 20.44 18.31 26.10
N GLU A 60 19.20 18.47 25.62
CA GLU A 60 18.65 19.79 25.22
C GLU A 60 18.73 20.79 26.39
N ALA A 61 18.36 20.36 27.61
CA ALA A 61 18.47 21.18 28.82
C ALA A 61 19.92 21.53 29.18
N LYS A 62 20.85 20.57 29.06
CA LYS A 62 22.30 20.76 29.29
C LYS A 62 22.89 21.80 28.34
N GLU A 63 22.50 21.76 27.06
CA GLU A 63 23.02 22.66 26.02
C GLU A 63 22.22 23.97 25.90
N HIS A 64 21.24 24.18 26.78
CA HIS A 64 20.37 25.36 26.79
C HIS A 64 19.62 25.58 25.47
N VAL A 65 19.20 24.47 24.87
CA VAL A 65 18.40 24.42 23.65
C VAL A 65 16.91 24.32 24.02
N GLU A 66 16.02 24.73 23.12
CA GLU A 66 14.58 24.55 23.30
C GLU A 66 14.25 23.07 23.51
N ILE A 67 13.67 22.75 24.68
CA ILE A 67 13.30 21.38 25.03
C ILE A 67 12.00 21.05 24.33
N LYS A 68 12.06 20.13 23.35
CA LYS A 68 10.86 19.68 22.65
C LYS A 68 10.18 18.59 23.46
N ALA A 69 8.85 18.68 23.58
CA ALA A 69 8.03 17.69 24.29
C ALA A 69 8.37 16.26 23.86
N GLU A 70 8.41 15.35 24.84
CA GLU A 70 8.57 13.92 24.58
C GLU A 70 7.26 13.37 24.00
N ASN A 71 7.36 12.62 22.91
CA ASN A 71 6.24 11.79 22.48
C ASN A 71 6.14 10.60 23.43
N GLN A 72 5.37 10.75 24.50
CA GLN A 72 5.15 9.68 25.47
C GLN A 72 4.07 8.72 24.95
N THR A 73 4.42 7.45 24.81
CA THR A 73 3.43 6.41 24.49
C THR A 73 2.59 6.09 25.72
N LEU A 74 1.32 6.50 25.72
CA LEU A 74 0.40 6.28 26.85
C LEU A 74 -0.16 4.85 26.89
N ALA A 75 -0.38 4.26 25.72
CA ALA A 75 -0.91 2.90 25.58
C ALA A 75 -0.34 2.25 24.32
N THR A 76 -0.02 0.96 24.42
CA THR A 76 0.46 0.14 23.31
C THR A 76 -0.19 -1.23 23.38
N ILE A 77 -0.66 -1.73 22.25
CA ILE A 77 -1.08 -3.12 22.09
C ILE A 77 -0.68 -3.59 20.70
N THR A 78 -0.20 -4.84 20.60
CA THR A 78 0.06 -5.45 19.29
C THR A 78 -1.26 -5.92 18.68
N LEU A 79 -1.37 -5.97 17.34
CA LEU A 79 -2.57 -6.52 16.69
C LEU A 79 -2.85 -7.96 17.16
N GLN A 80 -1.81 -8.76 17.36
CA GLN A 80 -1.92 -10.11 17.91
C GLN A 80 -2.62 -10.11 19.28
N ASN A 81 -2.16 -9.30 20.23
CA ASN A 81 -2.78 -9.24 21.55
C ASN A 81 -4.16 -8.61 21.50
N TYR A 82 -4.35 -7.59 20.68
CA TYR A 82 -5.63 -6.90 20.51
C TYR A 82 -6.73 -7.87 20.04
N PHE A 83 -6.49 -8.66 18.99
CA PHE A 83 -7.48 -9.62 18.50
C PHE A 83 -7.74 -10.78 19.46
N ARG A 84 -6.77 -11.13 20.32
CA ARG A 84 -6.96 -12.14 21.38
C ARG A 84 -7.88 -11.70 22.51
N LEU A 85 -8.18 -10.40 22.63
CA LEU A 85 -9.13 -9.89 23.63
C LEU A 85 -10.59 -10.11 23.24
N TYR A 86 -10.88 -10.46 21.97
CA TYR A 86 -12.24 -10.70 21.52
C TYR A 86 -12.71 -12.09 21.99
N ASP A 87 -13.91 -12.15 22.58
CA ASP A 87 -14.55 -13.42 23.00
C ASP A 87 -14.73 -14.40 21.82
N LYS A 88 -14.97 -13.84 20.63
CA LYS A 88 -15.09 -14.61 19.39
C LYS A 88 -14.29 -13.93 18.29
N LEU A 89 -13.38 -14.69 17.68
CA LEU A 89 -12.56 -14.26 16.56
C LEU A 89 -12.80 -15.17 15.36
N ALA A 90 -12.92 -14.58 14.18
CA ALA A 90 -13.03 -15.27 12.90
C ALA A 90 -12.49 -14.37 11.78
N GLY A 91 -12.14 -14.94 10.64
CA GLY A 91 -11.63 -14.20 9.49
C GLY A 91 -11.77 -14.99 8.19
N MET A 92 -11.56 -14.31 7.07
CA MET A 92 -11.60 -14.90 5.72
C MET A 92 -10.46 -14.34 4.86
N THR A 93 -9.87 -15.20 4.03
CA THR A 93 -8.83 -14.84 3.06
C THR A 93 -8.66 -15.96 2.04
N GLY A 94 -8.06 -15.66 0.88
CA GLY A 94 -7.78 -16.64 -0.18
C GLY A 94 -6.54 -17.49 0.06
N THR A 95 -5.67 -17.14 1.02
CA THR A 95 -4.31 -17.72 1.14
C THR A 95 -3.93 -18.21 2.55
N ALA A 96 -4.88 -18.41 3.47
CA ALA A 96 -4.58 -18.76 4.87
C ALA A 96 -4.08 -20.20 5.07
N GLN A 97 -4.20 -21.08 4.07
CA GLN A 97 -3.93 -22.51 4.26
C GLN A 97 -2.45 -22.79 4.60
N THR A 98 -1.51 -22.00 4.08
CA THR A 98 -0.08 -22.12 4.38
C THR A 98 0.23 -21.71 5.82
N GLU A 99 -0.46 -20.68 6.32
CA GLU A 99 -0.25 -20.11 7.66
C GLU A 99 -1.19 -20.72 8.72
N ALA A 100 -1.82 -21.86 8.42
CA ALA A 100 -2.81 -22.46 9.29
C ALA A 100 -2.26 -22.84 10.68
N ALA A 101 -1.00 -23.28 10.74
CA ALA A 101 -0.33 -23.61 11.99
C ALA A 101 -0.15 -22.37 12.88
N GLU A 102 0.32 -21.26 12.30
CA GLU A 102 0.54 -20.00 13.02
C GLU A 102 -0.79 -19.42 13.52
N LEU A 103 -1.83 -19.40 12.68
CA LEU A 103 -3.16 -18.93 13.07
C LEU A 103 -3.76 -19.75 14.21
N HIS A 104 -3.54 -21.07 14.22
CA HIS A 104 -3.97 -21.93 15.30
C HIS A 104 -3.15 -21.71 16.58
N GLU A 105 -1.83 -21.56 16.47
CA GLU A 105 -0.96 -21.36 17.61
C GLU A 105 -1.30 -20.06 18.34
N ILE A 106 -1.38 -18.95 17.59
CA ILE A 106 -1.55 -17.59 18.14
C ILE A 106 -3.01 -17.32 18.54
N TYR A 107 -3.96 -17.67 17.68
CA TYR A 107 -5.36 -17.27 17.81
C TYR A 107 -6.34 -18.42 18.04
N LYS A 108 -5.87 -19.67 18.04
CA LYS A 108 -6.72 -20.87 18.11
C LYS A 108 -7.75 -20.96 16.98
N LEU A 109 -7.44 -20.34 15.83
CA LEU A 109 -8.27 -20.39 14.63
C LEU A 109 -7.95 -21.63 13.80
N GLY A 110 -8.99 -22.37 13.41
CA GLY A 110 -8.87 -23.39 12.38
C GLY A 110 -9.03 -22.77 10.98
N VAL A 111 -8.23 -23.23 10.02
CA VAL A 111 -8.35 -22.83 8.62
C VAL A 111 -9.08 -23.92 7.85
N VAL A 112 -10.13 -23.53 7.14
CA VAL A 112 -10.92 -24.43 6.27
C VAL A 112 -10.89 -23.87 4.86
N SER A 113 -10.42 -24.67 3.92
CA SER A 113 -10.45 -24.34 2.49
C SER A 113 -11.87 -24.55 1.95
N ILE A 114 -12.49 -23.47 1.48
CA ILE A 114 -13.82 -23.51 0.84
C ILE A 114 -13.61 -23.69 -0.68
N PRO A 115 -14.30 -24.67 -1.33
CA PRO A 115 -14.22 -24.84 -2.78
C PRO A 115 -14.65 -23.58 -3.54
N THR A 116 -14.03 -23.33 -4.68
CA THR A 116 -14.40 -22.22 -5.56
C THR A 116 -15.75 -22.48 -6.23
N ASN A 117 -16.47 -21.40 -6.56
CA ASN A 117 -17.75 -21.49 -7.27
C ASN A 117 -17.61 -22.06 -8.70
N MET A 118 -16.46 -21.80 -9.33
CA MET A 118 -16.11 -22.28 -10.67
C MET A 118 -14.73 -22.96 -10.65
N PRO A 119 -14.46 -23.93 -11.55
CA PRO A 119 -13.12 -24.49 -11.70
C PRO A 119 -12.09 -23.41 -12.02
N MET A 120 -10.93 -23.47 -11.36
CA MET A 120 -9.82 -22.55 -11.60
C MET A 120 -9.12 -22.90 -12.91
N ILE A 121 -9.07 -21.96 -13.85
CA ILE A 121 -8.44 -22.12 -15.18
C ILE A 121 -7.21 -21.22 -15.38
N ARG A 122 -6.78 -20.50 -14.34
CA ARG A 122 -5.62 -19.60 -14.40
C ARG A 122 -4.35 -20.41 -14.65
N GLU A 123 -3.56 -19.99 -15.65
CA GLU A 123 -2.27 -20.59 -15.96
C GLU A 123 -1.15 -19.87 -15.20
N ASP A 124 -0.70 -20.46 -14.10
CA ASP A 124 0.44 -19.96 -13.33
C ASP A 124 1.75 -20.35 -14.02
N GLN A 125 2.44 -19.36 -14.60
CA GLN A 125 3.72 -19.54 -15.29
C GLN A 125 4.90 -19.61 -14.30
N SER A 126 6.01 -20.21 -14.72
CA SER A 126 7.23 -20.27 -13.90
C SER A 126 7.95 -18.92 -13.83
N ASP A 127 8.66 -18.68 -12.72
CA ASP A 127 9.44 -17.46 -12.52
C ASP A 127 10.56 -17.30 -13.56
N LEU A 128 10.73 -16.07 -14.05
CA LEU A 128 11.83 -15.68 -14.94
C LEU A 128 12.90 -14.91 -14.18
N ILE A 129 14.13 -15.45 -14.16
CA ILE A 129 15.26 -14.89 -13.41
C ILE A 129 16.22 -14.18 -14.37
N TYR A 130 16.56 -12.93 -14.05
CA TYR A 130 17.48 -12.11 -14.82
C TYR A 130 18.69 -11.69 -13.98
N LYS A 131 19.84 -11.52 -14.63
CA LYS A 131 21.10 -11.16 -13.97
C LYS A 131 21.09 -9.75 -13.38
N THR A 132 20.45 -8.80 -14.07
CA THR A 132 20.36 -7.40 -13.64
C THR A 132 18.92 -6.94 -13.58
N GLU A 133 18.68 -5.92 -12.76
CA GLU A 133 17.34 -5.34 -12.60
C GLU A 133 16.90 -4.61 -13.89
N GLU A 134 17.82 -3.98 -14.61
CA GLU A 134 17.54 -3.35 -15.90
C GLU A 134 17.09 -4.39 -16.94
N ALA A 135 17.76 -5.54 -17.02
CA ALA A 135 17.39 -6.62 -17.93
C ALA A 135 16.00 -7.17 -17.60
N LYS A 136 15.69 -7.36 -16.30
CA LYS A 136 14.36 -7.73 -15.83
C LYS A 136 13.31 -6.73 -16.30
N TYR A 137 13.53 -5.43 -16.11
CA TYR A 137 12.56 -4.41 -16.51
C TYR A 137 12.38 -4.30 -18.02
N ILE A 138 13.45 -4.42 -18.80
CA ILE A 138 13.34 -4.44 -20.28
C ILE A 138 12.46 -5.61 -20.71
N ALA A 139 12.71 -6.81 -20.16
CA ALA A 139 11.94 -8.00 -20.46
C ALA A 139 10.47 -7.87 -20.05
N VAL A 140 10.17 -7.32 -18.87
CA VAL A 140 8.78 -7.04 -18.45
C VAL A 140 8.09 -6.08 -19.43
N VAL A 141 8.77 -5.02 -19.87
CA VAL A 141 8.16 -4.07 -20.81
C VAL A 141 7.99 -4.70 -22.21
N ASP A 142 8.87 -5.62 -22.63
CA ASP A 142 8.73 -6.36 -23.90
C ASP A 142 7.52 -7.30 -23.84
N ASP A 143 7.39 -8.03 -22.74
CA ASP A 143 6.30 -8.97 -22.47
C ASP A 143 4.92 -8.28 -22.42
N VAL A 144 4.86 -7.12 -21.77
CA VAL A 144 3.66 -6.26 -21.74
C VAL A 144 3.36 -5.66 -23.12
N ALA A 145 4.38 -5.24 -23.88
CA ALA A 145 4.17 -4.69 -25.21
C ALA A 145 3.54 -5.71 -26.16
N GLU A 146 3.95 -6.98 -26.08
CA GLU A 146 3.37 -8.07 -26.86
C GLU A 146 1.91 -8.32 -26.47
N ARG A 147 1.60 -8.36 -25.17
CA ARG A 147 0.22 -8.54 -24.65
C ARG A 147 -0.69 -7.38 -25.01
N TYR A 148 -0.19 -6.16 -24.85
CA TYR A 148 -0.89 -4.94 -25.24
C TYR A 148 -1.22 -4.95 -26.73
N ALA A 149 -0.29 -5.36 -27.60
CA ALA A 149 -0.52 -5.48 -29.04
C ALA A 149 -1.58 -6.53 -29.39
N LYS A 150 -1.69 -7.62 -28.60
CA LYS A 150 -2.76 -8.63 -28.73
C LYS A 150 -4.10 -8.17 -28.14
N GLY A 151 -4.10 -7.11 -27.33
CA GLY A 151 -5.28 -6.59 -26.62
C GLY A 151 -5.52 -7.23 -25.25
N GLN A 152 -4.57 -8.01 -24.74
CA GLN A 152 -4.67 -8.61 -23.41
C GLN A 152 -4.44 -7.53 -22.34
N PRO A 153 -5.33 -7.38 -21.34
CA PRO A 153 -5.08 -6.53 -20.18
C PRO A 153 -3.94 -7.10 -19.34
N VAL A 154 -3.18 -6.22 -18.67
CA VAL A 154 -2.06 -6.62 -17.83
C VAL A 154 -2.03 -5.81 -16.54
N LEU A 155 -1.97 -6.53 -15.41
CA LEU A 155 -1.72 -5.95 -14.09
C LEU A 155 -0.28 -6.25 -13.65
N ILE A 156 0.50 -5.22 -13.36
CA ILE A 156 1.90 -5.35 -12.92
C ILE A 156 2.01 -4.97 -11.45
N GLY A 157 2.38 -5.93 -10.61
CA GLY A 157 2.68 -5.71 -9.20
C GLY A 157 4.11 -5.18 -8.97
N THR A 158 4.25 -4.10 -8.20
CA THR A 158 5.56 -3.58 -7.76
C THR A 158 5.66 -3.49 -6.25
N THR A 159 6.88 -3.52 -5.73
CA THR A 159 7.15 -3.46 -4.28
C THR A 159 7.27 -2.02 -3.75
N SER A 160 7.45 -1.02 -4.61
CA SER A 160 7.60 0.37 -4.19
C SER A 160 7.09 1.35 -5.25
N VAL A 161 6.71 2.55 -4.81
CA VAL A 161 6.29 3.64 -5.69
C VAL A 161 7.39 4.01 -6.67
N GLU A 162 8.65 4.06 -6.24
CA GLU A 162 9.79 4.37 -7.10
C GLU A 162 9.91 3.39 -8.28
N ARG A 163 9.69 2.09 -8.02
CA ARG A 163 9.69 1.06 -9.07
C ARG A 163 8.50 1.19 -10.01
N SER A 164 7.33 1.57 -9.51
CA SER A 164 6.17 1.88 -10.36
C SER A 164 6.44 3.05 -11.30
N GLU A 165 7.01 4.14 -10.77
CA GLU A 165 7.40 5.32 -11.57
C GLU A 165 8.48 4.98 -12.60
N TYR A 166 9.45 4.13 -12.21
CA TYR A 166 10.46 3.65 -13.15
C TYR A 166 9.84 2.88 -14.32
N LEU A 167 8.96 1.92 -14.04
CA LEU A 167 8.23 1.16 -15.07
C LEU A 167 7.35 2.05 -15.94
N SER A 168 6.62 2.98 -15.32
CA SER A 168 5.78 3.97 -16.01
C SER A 168 6.58 4.73 -17.07
N ARG A 169 7.77 5.24 -16.72
CA ARG A 169 8.67 5.90 -17.68
C ARG A 169 9.09 5.00 -18.84
N GLN A 170 9.29 3.70 -18.63
CA GLN A 170 9.62 2.79 -19.72
C GLN A 170 8.42 2.53 -20.63
N PHE A 171 7.20 2.40 -20.09
CA PHE A 171 5.97 2.29 -20.88
C PHE A 171 5.71 3.56 -21.70
N THR A 172 5.93 4.76 -21.13
CA THR A 172 5.81 6.02 -21.86
C THR A 172 6.77 6.09 -23.06
N LYS A 173 8.02 5.63 -22.91
CA LYS A 173 9.00 5.58 -24.02
C LYS A 173 8.52 4.68 -25.16
N ARG A 174 7.80 3.60 -24.84
CA ARG A 174 7.23 2.67 -25.82
C ARG A 174 5.81 3.04 -26.26
N ARG A 175 5.28 4.18 -25.80
CA ARG A 175 3.94 4.68 -26.11
C ARG A 175 2.82 3.70 -25.74
N ILE A 176 3.00 2.99 -24.62
CA ILE A 176 1.98 2.10 -24.05
C ILE A 176 1.18 2.92 -23.03
N PRO A 177 -0.13 3.20 -23.28
CA PRO A 177 -1.00 3.81 -22.29
C PRO A 177 -1.10 2.92 -21.06
N HIS A 178 -0.94 3.51 -19.88
CA HIS A 178 -0.97 2.76 -18.63
C HIS A 178 -1.42 3.65 -17.48
N ASN A 179 -1.91 3.02 -16.41
CA ASN A 179 -2.26 3.66 -15.16
C ASN A 179 -1.33 3.22 -14.04
N VAL A 180 -1.09 4.08 -13.05
CA VAL A 180 -0.23 3.78 -11.89
C VAL A 180 -1.01 3.99 -10.59
N LEU A 181 -0.98 2.98 -9.71
CA LEU A 181 -1.68 2.96 -8.43
C LEU A 181 -0.67 2.93 -7.27
N ASN A 182 -0.62 4.03 -6.51
CA ASN A 182 0.42 4.29 -5.51
C ASN A 182 -0.08 4.21 -4.05
N ALA A 183 -1.25 3.62 -3.81
CA ALA A 183 -1.87 3.43 -2.48
C ALA A 183 -2.09 4.73 -1.68
N LYS A 184 -2.20 5.88 -2.36
CA LYS A 184 -2.41 7.21 -1.74
C LYS A 184 -3.86 7.66 -1.77
N TYR A 185 -4.64 7.22 -2.77
CA TYR A 185 -5.99 7.71 -3.01
C TYR A 185 -6.93 6.52 -3.30
N HIS A 186 -7.45 5.90 -2.23
CA HIS A 186 -8.22 4.66 -2.34
C HIS A 186 -9.46 4.77 -3.23
N GLU A 187 -10.20 5.90 -3.21
CA GLU A 187 -11.40 6.08 -4.03
C GLU A 187 -11.07 6.16 -5.53
N GLN A 188 -10.02 6.90 -5.89
CA GLN A 188 -9.58 7.01 -7.28
C GLN A 188 -8.96 5.70 -7.79
N GLU A 189 -8.35 4.91 -6.90
CA GLU A 189 -7.77 3.62 -7.24
C GLU A 189 -8.84 2.59 -7.63
N ALA A 190 -9.97 2.57 -6.93
CA ALA A 190 -11.10 1.69 -7.26
C ALA A 190 -11.62 1.94 -8.69
N THR A 191 -11.75 3.22 -9.08
CA THR A 191 -12.13 3.62 -10.44
C THR A 191 -11.17 3.09 -11.50
N ILE A 192 -9.86 3.21 -11.27
CA ILE A 192 -8.86 2.75 -12.24
C ILE A 192 -8.88 1.22 -12.37
N ILE A 193 -9.12 0.50 -11.28
CA ILE A 193 -9.16 -0.97 -11.27
C ILE A 193 -10.43 -1.49 -11.91
N ALA A 194 -11.54 -0.79 -11.73
CA ALA A 194 -12.82 -1.12 -12.35
C ALA A 194 -12.73 -1.21 -13.88
N VAL A 195 -11.78 -0.49 -14.49
CA VAL A 195 -11.51 -0.52 -15.94
C VAL A 195 -10.24 -1.30 -16.32
N ALA A 196 -9.53 -1.89 -15.36
CA ALA A 196 -8.27 -2.58 -15.63
C ALA A 196 -8.43 -3.87 -16.45
N GLY A 197 -9.61 -4.51 -16.40
CA GLY A 197 -9.91 -5.73 -17.15
C GLY A 197 -10.37 -5.48 -18.60
N ARG A 198 -10.33 -4.24 -19.07
CA ARG A 198 -10.67 -3.86 -20.44
C ARG A 198 -9.57 -4.19 -21.43
N ARG A 199 -9.93 -4.37 -22.70
CA ARG A 199 -9.00 -4.73 -23.77
C ARG A 199 -7.84 -3.72 -23.85
N GLY A 200 -6.61 -4.23 -23.73
CA GLY A 200 -5.39 -3.42 -23.74
C GLY A 200 -5.18 -2.54 -22.50
N GLY A 201 -5.92 -2.77 -21.40
CA GLY A 201 -5.69 -2.07 -20.14
C GLY A 201 -4.36 -2.46 -19.52
N VAL A 202 -3.46 -1.50 -19.27
CA VAL A 202 -2.19 -1.74 -18.56
C VAL A 202 -2.20 -0.98 -17.24
N THR A 203 -2.11 -1.70 -16.13
CA THR A 203 -2.19 -1.11 -14.78
C THR A 203 -0.98 -1.54 -13.95
N VAL A 204 -0.25 -0.58 -13.40
CA VAL A 204 0.87 -0.80 -12.49
C VAL A 204 0.38 -0.54 -11.06
N ALA A 205 0.39 -1.57 -10.22
CA ALA A 205 -0.08 -1.50 -8.85
C ALA A 205 1.07 -1.75 -7.87
N THR A 206 1.24 -0.85 -6.90
CA THR A 206 2.10 -1.13 -5.74
C THR A 206 1.46 -2.21 -4.84
N ASN A 207 2.25 -2.90 -4.04
CA ASN A 207 1.90 -4.11 -3.26
C ASN A 207 0.58 -4.07 -2.44
N MET A 208 -0.01 -2.90 -2.18
CA MET A 208 -1.29 -2.74 -1.48
C MET A 208 -2.36 -1.99 -2.29
N ALA A 209 -2.01 -1.45 -3.46
CA ALA A 209 -2.93 -0.69 -4.27
C ALA A 209 -3.92 -1.64 -4.95
N GLY A 210 -5.20 -1.34 -4.81
CA GLY A 210 -6.26 -2.09 -5.45
C GLY A 210 -6.78 -3.34 -4.79
N ARG A 211 -6.41 -3.53 -3.53
CA ARG A 211 -6.97 -4.61 -2.73
C ARG A 211 -8.44 -4.34 -2.43
N GLY A 212 -9.31 -5.32 -2.72
CA GLY A 212 -10.73 -5.27 -2.39
C GLY A 212 -11.66 -4.84 -3.53
N THR A 213 -11.13 -4.59 -4.74
CA THR A 213 -11.93 -4.35 -5.94
C THR A 213 -11.69 -5.46 -6.96
N ASP A 214 -12.75 -6.12 -7.40
CA ASP A 214 -12.66 -7.17 -8.41
C ASP A 214 -12.34 -6.58 -9.78
N ILE A 215 -11.41 -7.22 -10.51
CA ILE A 215 -11.11 -6.87 -11.90
C ILE A 215 -12.04 -7.67 -12.81
N VAL A 216 -13.06 -7.00 -13.34
CA VAL A 216 -14.02 -7.59 -14.27
C VAL A 216 -13.46 -7.50 -15.69
N LEU A 217 -13.35 -8.62 -16.39
CA LEU A 217 -12.97 -8.64 -17.80
C LEU A 217 -14.04 -7.92 -18.63
N GLY A 218 -13.62 -7.02 -19.52
CA GLY A 218 -14.51 -6.08 -20.23
C GLY A 218 -14.91 -4.85 -19.41
N GLY A 219 -14.44 -4.73 -18.15
CA GLY A 219 -14.71 -3.61 -17.26
C GLY A 219 -15.96 -3.77 -16.40
N ASN A 220 -16.01 -3.05 -15.30
CA ASN A 220 -17.16 -3.02 -14.40
C ASN A 220 -18.33 -2.24 -15.05
N VAL A 221 -19.45 -2.93 -15.29
CA VAL A 221 -20.61 -2.40 -16.01
C VAL A 221 -21.24 -1.21 -15.30
N ASP A 222 -21.37 -1.27 -13.97
CA ASP A 222 -21.98 -0.20 -13.18
C ASP A 222 -21.11 1.06 -13.26
N PHE A 223 -19.80 0.90 -13.11
CA PHE A 223 -18.85 2.00 -13.23
C PHE A 223 -18.86 2.62 -14.63
N LEU A 224 -18.83 1.79 -15.69
CA LEU A 224 -18.87 2.27 -17.08
C LEU A 224 -20.18 3.00 -17.40
N THR A 225 -21.30 2.56 -16.81
CA THR A 225 -22.60 3.20 -16.97
C THR A 225 -22.63 4.56 -16.27
N ASP A 226 -22.20 4.63 -15.00
CA ASP A 226 -22.09 5.90 -14.26
C ASP A 226 -21.20 6.91 -15.00
N GLN A 227 -20.03 6.45 -15.49
CA GLN A 227 -19.12 7.30 -16.25
C GLN A 227 -19.78 7.89 -17.51
N ARG A 228 -20.49 7.08 -18.31
CA ARG A 228 -21.19 7.56 -19.52
C ARG A 228 -22.29 8.55 -19.22
N LEU A 229 -23.04 8.34 -18.14
CA LEU A 229 -24.12 9.23 -17.74
C LEU A 229 -23.57 10.57 -17.26
N ARG A 230 -22.48 10.55 -16.48
CA ARG A 230 -21.77 11.77 -16.07
C ARG A 230 -21.19 12.55 -17.25
N GLU A 231 -20.64 11.86 -18.25
CA GLU A 231 -20.15 12.49 -19.49
C GLU A 231 -21.28 13.16 -20.29
N ARG A 232 -22.52 12.69 -20.15
CA ARG A 232 -23.73 13.33 -20.69
C ARG A 232 -24.27 14.47 -19.83
N GLY A 233 -23.62 14.78 -18.70
CA GLY A 233 -24.02 15.82 -17.76
C GLY A 233 -25.11 15.40 -16.77
N LEU A 234 -25.41 14.10 -16.65
CA LEU A 234 -26.36 13.57 -15.69
C LEU A 234 -25.64 13.21 -14.39
N ASP A 235 -26.14 13.71 -13.27
CA ASP A 235 -25.60 13.43 -11.94
C ASP A 235 -26.67 12.81 -11.03
N PRO A 236 -26.35 11.76 -10.26
CA PRO A 236 -27.30 11.10 -9.36
C PRO A 236 -27.79 12.00 -8.22
N VAL A 237 -27.12 13.11 -7.93
CA VAL A 237 -27.49 14.09 -6.89
C VAL A 237 -28.25 15.27 -7.50
N GLU A 238 -27.76 15.84 -8.60
CA GLU A 238 -28.36 17.05 -9.21
C GLU A 238 -29.56 16.73 -10.12
N THR A 239 -29.54 15.59 -10.82
CA THR A 239 -30.57 15.18 -11.80
C THR A 239 -31.02 13.72 -11.57
N PRO A 240 -31.56 13.37 -10.39
CA PRO A 240 -31.81 11.98 -10.01
C PRO A 240 -32.82 11.26 -10.92
N GLU A 241 -33.92 11.91 -11.28
CA GLU A 241 -34.97 11.28 -12.12
C GLU A 241 -34.50 10.98 -13.55
N GLU A 242 -33.79 11.93 -14.15
CA GLU A 242 -33.21 11.78 -15.49
C GLU A 242 -32.06 10.76 -15.49
N TYR A 243 -31.25 10.76 -14.42
CA TYR A 243 -30.18 9.79 -14.22
C TYR A 243 -30.72 8.36 -14.11
N GLU A 244 -31.76 8.12 -13.29
CA GLU A 244 -32.34 6.79 -13.13
C GLU A 244 -32.98 6.27 -14.43
N ALA A 245 -33.70 7.13 -15.16
CA ALA A 245 -34.28 6.76 -16.44
C ALA A 245 -33.21 6.42 -17.50
N ALA A 246 -32.14 7.23 -17.55
CA ALA A 246 -31.01 6.99 -18.44
C ALA A 246 -30.21 5.73 -18.02
N TRP A 247 -30.06 5.47 -16.73
CA TRP A 247 -29.43 4.26 -16.21
C TRP A 247 -30.14 3.00 -16.67
N HIS A 248 -31.48 2.95 -16.55
CA HIS A 248 -32.25 1.77 -16.93
C HIS A 248 -32.16 1.46 -18.44
N SER A 249 -31.99 2.48 -19.28
CA SER A 249 -31.86 2.33 -20.72
C SER A 249 -30.42 2.06 -21.18
N GLU A 250 -29.42 2.62 -20.52
CA GLU A 250 -28.00 2.50 -20.91
C GLU A 250 -27.34 1.24 -20.34
N LEU A 251 -27.71 0.79 -19.13
CA LEU A 251 -27.11 -0.38 -18.48
C LEU A 251 -27.14 -1.66 -19.34
N PRO A 252 -28.24 -2.02 -20.03
CA PRO A 252 -28.25 -3.19 -20.92
C PRO A 252 -27.27 -3.06 -22.10
N ILE A 253 -27.09 -1.86 -22.64
CA ILE A 253 -26.18 -1.58 -23.76
C ILE A 253 -24.74 -1.75 -23.31
N VAL A 254 -24.36 -1.11 -22.20
CA VAL A 254 -23.01 -1.22 -21.61
C VAL A 254 -22.72 -2.67 -21.23
N LYS A 255 -23.70 -3.40 -20.70
CA LYS A 255 -23.56 -4.82 -20.35
C LYS A 255 -23.28 -5.69 -21.58
N GLU A 256 -23.97 -5.44 -22.70
CA GLU A 256 -23.74 -6.17 -23.94
C GLU A 256 -22.34 -5.88 -24.51
N GLU A 257 -21.92 -4.62 -24.50
CA GLU A 257 -20.58 -4.20 -24.94
C GLU A 257 -19.48 -4.79 -24.07
N ALA A 258 -19.60 -4.67 -22.74
CA ALA A 258 -18.67 -5.26 -21.79
C ALA A 258 -18.60 -6.78 -21.93
N SER A 259 -19.73 -7.46 -22.22
CA SER A 259 -19.73 -8.90 -22.47
C SER A 259 -19.04 -9.29 -23.77
N LYS A 260 -19.15 -8.48 -24.84
CA LYS A 260 -18.40 -8.67 -26.08
C LYS A 260 -16.91 -8.47 -25.85
N GLU A 261 -16.54 -7.37 -25.19
CA GLU A 261 -15.15 -7.05 -24.86
C GLU A 261 -14.54 -8.14 -23.94
N ALA A 262 -15.30 -8.64 -22.97
CA ALA A 262 -14.87 -9.74 -22.09
C ALA A 262 -14.52 -11.00 -22.87
N LYS A 263 -15.29 -11.36 -23.90
CA LYS A 263 -14.98 -12.53 -24.76
C LYS A 263 -13.68 -12.32 -25.52
N GLU A 264 -13.48 -11.13 -26.09
CA GLU A 264 -12.23 -10.79 -26.77
C GLU A 264 -11.02 -10.85 -25.82
N VAL A 265 -11.19 -10.38 -24.58
CA VAL A 265 -10.15 -10.44 -23.55
C VAL A 265 -9.84 -11.88 -23.13
N ILE A 266 -10.87 -12.72 -22.98
CA ILE A 266 -10.68 -14.16 -22.67
C ILE A 266 -9.93 -14.86 -23.82
N GLU A 267 -10.31 -14.58 -25.07
CA GLU A 267 -9.62 -15.10 -26.26
C GLU A 267 -8.16 -14.60 -26.37
N ALA A 268 -7.88 -13.39 -25.87
CA ALA A 268 -6.54 -12.82 -25.80
C ALA A 268 -5.70 -13.38 -24.64
N GLY A 269 -6.26 -14.23 -23.77
CA GLY A 269 -5.54 -14.88 -22.67
C GLY A 269 -5.99 -14.51 -21.26
N GLY A 270 -7.03 -13.68 -21.10
CA GLY A 270 -7.49 -13.21 -19.79
C GLY A 270 -6.65 -12.06 -19.24
N LEU A 271 -6.63 -11.90 -17.91
CA LEU A 271 -5.80 -10.91 -17.19
C LEU A 271 -4.46 -11.53 -16.76
#